data_AF-A0A961XMJ5-F1
#
_entry.id   AF-A0A961XMJ5-F1
#
_cell.length_a   1.000
_cell.length_b   1.000
_cell.length_c   1.000
_cell.angle_alpha   90.00
_cell.angle_beta   90.00
_cell.angle_gamma   90.00
#
_symmetry.space_group_name_H-M   'P 1'
#
loop_
_entity.id
_entity.type
_entity.pdbx_description
1 polymer ?
#
loop_
_entity_poly.entity_id
_entity_poly.type
_entity_poly.pdbx_seq_one_letter_code
_entity_poly.pdbx_strand_id
1 'polypeptide(L)'
;MKRILALATIAVSLAVAGCQSSSIDTMQTTALGQSRDPAAADLATGKKQFEDGNFGLAEQHFRKAVELRATSAEGWMGLAAAYDQLGRFDFADRAYEQVLSLVGRRPQVVNNMGYSHYLRGDRKKAKKLLLEARDGLEDKTIVDANLALLKKA
;
A
#
# COMPACT_ATOMS: atom_id res chain seq x y z
N MET A 1 -86.61 -6.47 -52.94
CA MET A 1 -87.54 -5.61 -52.18
C MET A 1 -87.00 -5.43 -50.76
N LYS A 2 -86.84 -4.17 -50.31
CA LYS A 2 -86.81 -3.61 -48.93
C LYS A 2 -86.01 -4.36 -47.83
N ARG A 3 -84.87 -3.80 -47.37
CA ARG A 3 -84.60 -3.05 -46.09
C ARG A 3 -84.81 -3.90 -44.82
N ILE A 4 -83.85 -4.05 -43.88
CA ILE A 4 -83.51 -3.15 -42.74
C ILE A 4 -82.21 -3.73 -42.09
N LEU A 5 -81.08 -3.00 -42.04
CA LEU A 5 -80.54 -2.20 -40.91
C LEU A 5 -80.20 -2.97 -39.61
N ALA A 6 -78.91 -3.11 -39.30
CA ALA A 6 -78.31 -2.83 -37.98
C ALA A 6 -76.77 -2.90 -38.08
N LEU A 7 -76.13 -1.73 -38.15
CA LEU A 7 -74.70 -1.57 -37.88
C LEU A 7 -74.49 -1.54 -36.36
N ALA A 8 -73.53 -2.32 -35.86
CA ALA A 8 -72.91 -2.11 -34.56
C ALA A 8 -71.43 -1.73 -34.78
N THR A 9 -71.12 -0.50 -34.39
CA THR A 9 -69.80 0.16 -34.45
C THR A 9 -68.87 -0.36 -33.35
N ILE A 10 -67.61 -0.68 -33.68
CA ILE A 10 -66.53 -0.69 -32.69
C ILE A 10 -65.31 0.08 -33.25
N ALA A 11 -65.17 1.27 -32.67
CA ALA A 11 -63.96 2.02 -32.32
C ALA A 11 -62.75 2.03 -33.26
N VAL A 12 -62.57 3.18 -33.92
CA VAL A 12 -61.29 3.67 -34.43
C VAL A 12 -60.47 4.18 -33.25
N SER A 13 -59.30 3.59 -33.00
CA SER A 13 -58.27 4.15 -32.12
C SER A 13 -57.12 4.72 -32.95
N LEU A 14 -57.18 6.03 -33.19
CA LEU A 14 -55.98 6.82 -33.51
C LEU A 14 -55.26 7.11 -32.18
N ALA A 15 -54.05 6.60 -32.01
CA ALA A 15 -53.13 7.05 -30.98
C ALA A 15 -51.89 7.65 -31.64
N VAL A 16 -51.58 8.87 -31.19
CA VAL A 16 -50.62 9.82 -31.74
C VAL A 16 -49.18 9.45 -31.34
N ALA A 17 -48.24 9.94 -32.14
CA ALA A 17 -46.79 9.96 -32.00
C ALA A 17 -46.19 9.86 -30.59
N GLY A 18 -45.08 9.12 -30.51
CA GLY A 18 -44.11 9.23 -29.43
C GLY A 18 -42.84 8.45 -29.78
N CYS A 19 -41.77 9.16 -30.15
CA CYS A 19 -40.42 8.61 -30.26
C CYS A 19 -40.03 7.96 -28.92
N GLN A 20 -39.95 6.64 -28.88
CA GLN A 20 -39.24 5.97 -27.79
C GLN A 20 -37.76 5.96 -28.17
N SER A 21 -37.07 7.01 -27.71
CA SER A 21 -35.62 6.97 -27.54
C SER A 21 -35.29 5.72 -26.76
N SER A 22 -34.61 4.78 -27.42
CA SER A 22 -34.02 3.60 -26.81
C SER A 22 -33.15 4.09 -25.66
N SER A 23 -33.65 3.92 -24.43
CA SER A 23 -32.88 4.07 -23.22
C SER A 23 -31.69 3.11 -23.36
N ILE A 24 -30.50 3.68 -23.60
CA ILE A 24 -29.25 2.95 -23.48
C ILE A 24 -29.27 2.38 -22.06
N ASP A 25 -29.29 1.05 -22.03
CA ASP A 25 -29.38 0.27 -20.83
C ASP A 25 -28.30 0.75 -19.87
N THR A 26 -28.76 1.22 -18.71
CA THR A 26 -27.91 1.76 -17.67
C THR A 26 -27.06 0.61 -17.19
N MET A 27 -25.76 0.64 -17.50
CA MET A 27 -24.80 -0.29 -16.91
C MET A 27 -25.08 -0.37 -15.41
N GLN A 28 -25.61 -1.51 -14.96
CA GLN A 28 -25.59 -1.89 -13.56
C GLN A 28 -24.11 -1.95 -13.18
N THR A 29 -23.62 -0.84 -12.62
CA THR A 29 -22.31 -0.78 -11.99
C THR A 29 -22.46 -1.55 -10.69
N THR A 30 -22.40 -2.88 -10.80
CA THR A 30 -22.35 -3.80 -9.68
C THR A 30 -21.13 -3.43 -8.85
N ALA A 31 -21.39 -2.70 -7.77
CA ALA A 31 -20.59 -2.56 -6.58
C ALA A 31 -19.05 -2.57 -6.81
N LEU A 32 -18.45 -1.39 -6.89
CA LEU A 32 -17.09 -1.15 -6.37
C LEU A 32 -17.11 -1.30 -4.83
N GLY A 33 -17.51 -2.48 -4.35
CA GLY A 33 -17.59 -2.86 -2.96
C GLY A 33 -16.29 -3.58 -2.59
N GLN A 34 -15.48 -2.90 -1.78
CA GLN A 34 -14.10 -3.22 -1.40
C GLN A 34 -13.04 -2.69 -2.38
N SER A 35 -12.72 -1.40 -2.22
CA SER A 35 -11.40 -0.85 -2.56
C SER A 35 -10.34 -1.64 -1.79
N ARG A 36 -9.90 -2.78 -2.33
CA ARG A 36 -8.72 -3.50 -1.86
C ARG A 36 -7.54 -2.54 -2.00
N ASP A 37 -6.82 -2.27 -0.92
CA ASP A 37 -5.62 -1.44 -0.96
C ASP A 37 -4.69 -1.98 -2.07
N PRO A 38 -4.44 -1.21 -3.14
CA PRO A 38 -3.68 -1.69 -4.29
C PRO A 38 -2.25 -2.07 -3.89
N ALA A 39 -1.70 -1.46 -2.84
CA ALA A 39 -0.36 -1.76 -2.36
C ALA A 39 -0.27 -3.03 -1.49
N ALA A 40 -1.40 -3.51 -0.93
CA ALA A 40 -1.37 -4.56 0.09
C ALA A 40 -0.80 -5.90 -0.40
N ALA A 41 -1.06 -6.26 -1.67
CA ALA A 41 -0.53 -7.50 -2.24
C ALA A 41 1.00 -7.44 -2.34
N ASP A 42 1.54 -6.34 -2.89
CA ASP A 42 2.98 -6.17 -3.02
C ASP A 42 3.67 -5.99 -1.65
N LEU A 43 3.03 -5.36 -0.66
CA LEU A 43 3.54 -5.33 0.72
C LEU A 43 3.69 -6.74 1.29
N ALA A 44 2.67 -7.58 1.15
CA ALA A 44 2.70 -8.95 1.67
C ALA A 44 3.77 -9.80 0.97
N THR A 45 3.87 -9.71 -0.36
CA THR A 45 4.91 -10.44 -1.11
C THR A 45 6.30 -9.91 -0.78
N GLY A 46 6.48 -8.58 -0.65
CA GLY A 46 7.75 -7.97 -0.27
C GLY A 46 8.25 -8.47 1.09
N LYS A 47 7.37 -8.53 2.10
CA LYS A 47 7.68 -9.09 3.42
C LYS A 47 8.12 -10.54 3.34
N LYS A 48 7.35 -11.38 2.62
CA LYS A 48 7.68 -12.79 2.43
C LYS A 48 9.06 -12.96 1.78
N GLN A 49 9.33 -12.22 0.70
CA GLN A 49 10.64 -12.27 0.02
C GLN A 49 11.77 -11.79 0.93
N PHE A 50 11.51 -10.81 1.79
CA PHE A 50 12.50 -10.31 2.75
C PHE A 50 12.82 -11.37 3.81
N GLU A 51 11.81 -12.03 4.36
CA GLU A 51 11.95 -13.14 5.31
C GLU A 51 12.71 -14.32 4.70
N ASP A 52 12.45 -14.62 3.42
CA ASP A 52 13.13 -15.66 2.65
C ASP A 52 14.58 -15.27 2.25
N GLY A 53 15.05 -14.07 2.59
CA GLY A 53 16.39 -13.57 2.27
C GLY A 53 16.57 -13.09 0.83
N ASN A 54 15.50 -13.09 0.03
CA ASN A 54 15.50 -12.65 -1.36
C ASN A 54 15.38 -11.12 -1.47
N PHE A 55 16.36 -10.39 -0.93
CA PHE A 55 16.27 -8.94 -0.75
C PHE A 55 16.07 -8.14 -2.06
N GLY A 56 16.57 -8.65 -3.19
CA GLY A 56 16.33 -8.05 -4.50
C GLY A 56 14.86 -8.13 -4.94
N LEU A 57 14.19 -9.26 -4.67
CA LEU A 57 12.75 -9.41 -4.94
C LEU A 57 11.92 -8.62 -3.93
N ALA A 58 12.34 -8.60 -2.66
CA ALA A 58 11.71 -7.78 -1.63
C ALA A 58 11.72 -6.29 -2.02
N GLU A 59 12.85 -5.77 -2.48
CA GLU A 59 13.01 -4.40 -2.98
C GLU A 59 12.01 -4.09 -4.10
N GLN A 60 11.89 -4.96 -5.10
CA GLN A 60 10.97 -4.75 -6.23
C GLN A 60 9.52 -4.65 -5.77
N HIS A 61 9.08 -5.53 -4.86
CA HIS A 61 7.72 -5.52 -4.35
C HIS A 61 7.47 -4.33 -3.42
N PHE A 62 8.38 -4.00 -2.51
CA PHE A 62 8.23 -2.81 -1.68
C PHE A 62 8.22 -1.52 -2.50
N ARG A 63 9.05 -1.43 -3.56
CA ARG A 63 9.04 -0.30 -4.49
C ARG A 63 7.69 -0.16 -5.18
N LYS A 64 7.13 -1.25 -5.70
CA LYS A 64 5.80 -1.26 -6.31
C LYS A 64 4.72 -0.85 -5.31
N ALA A 65 4.82 -1.31 -4.06
CA ALA A 65 3.87 -0.91 -3.02
C ALA A 65 3.90 0.60 -2.75
N VAL A 66 5.08 1.24 -2.70
CA VAL A 66 5.18 2.70 -2.49
C VAL A 66 4.84 3.52 -3.73
N GLU A 67 5.04 2.97 -4.94
CA GLU A 67 4.53 3.57 -6.19
C GLU A 67 2.99 3.58 -6.23
N LEU A 68 2.35 2.51 -5.74
CA LEU A 68 0.88 2.43 -5.64
C LEU A 68 0.32 3.26 -4.49
N ARG A 69 1.07 3.38 -3.39
CA ARG A 69 0.67 4.13 -2.20
C ARG A 69 1.87 4.81 -1.54
N ALA A 70 2.18 6.02 -2.01
CA ALA A 70 3.30 6.82 -1.50
C ALA A 70 3.19 7.18 0.00
N THR A 71 2.00 7.09 0.59
CA THR A 71 1.77 7.33 2.02
C THR A 71 1.92 6.06 2.89
N SER A 72 2.35 4.94 2.31
CA SER A 72 2.59 3.69 3.05
C SER A 72 3.93 3.73 3.78
N ALA A 73 3.92 4.18 5.04
CA ALA A 73 5.12 4.17 5.88
C ALA A 73 5.71 2.76 6.05
N GLU A 74 4.85 1.74 6.08
CA GLU A 74 5.28 0.34 6.11
C GLU A 74 6.01 -0.07 4.83
N GLY A 75 5.50 0.34 3.66
CA GLY A 75 6.17 0.08 2.38
C GLY A 75 7.53 0.74 2.29
N TRP A 76 7.63 2.01 2.71
CA TRP A 76 8.90 2.72 2.77
C TRP A 76 9.87 2.08 3.77
N MET A 77 9.37 1.59 4.91
CA MET A 77 10.20 0.91 5.90
C MET A 77 10.72 -0.43 5.38
N GLY A 78 9.88 -1.22 4.70
CA GLY A 78 10.31 -2.45 4.03
C GLY A 78 11.33 -2.19 2.93
N LEU A 79 11.13 -1.12 2.14
CA LEU A 79 12.06 -0.72 1.09
C LEU A 79 13.42 -0.29 1.66
N ALA A 80 13.43 0.49 2.73
CA ALA A 80 14.65 0.88 3.44
C ALA A 80 15.42 -0.35 3.95
N ALA A 81 14.71 -1.28 4.60
CA ALA A 81 15.30 -2.52 5.08
C ALA A 81 15.86 -3.40 3.95
N ALA A 82 15.15 -3.50 2.82
CA ALA A 82 15.65 -4.24 1.65
C ALA A 82 16.93 -3.61 1.09
N TYR A 83 16.98 -2.28 0.97
CA TYR A 83 18.20 -1.58 0.55
C TYR A 83 19.36 -1.74 1.53
N ASP A 84 19.09 -1.75 2.84
CA ASP A 84 20.10 -2.01 3.87
C ASP A 84 20.75 -3.39 3.68
N GLN A 85 19.94 -4.43 3.46
CA GLN A 85 20.45 -5.79 3.23
C GLN A 85 21.20 -5.93 1.90
N LEU A 86 20.85 -5.11 0.90
CA LEU A 86 21.55 -5.03 -0.38
C LEU A 86 22.83 -4.17 -0.33
N GLY A 87 23.15 -3.54 0.80
CA GLY A 87 24.27 -2.60 0.94
C GLY A 87 24.07 -1.29 0.17
N ARG A 88 22.85 -1.00 -0.28
CA ARG A 88 22.47 0.18 -1.06
C ARG A 88 22.08 1.33 -0.12
N PHE A 89 23.00 1.70 0.75
CA PHE A 89 22.75 2.56 1.90
C PHE A 89 22.26 3.98 1.55
N ASP A 90 22.64 4.50 0.38
CA ASP A 90 22.15 5.80 -0.11
C ASP A 90 20.65 5.75 -0.44
N PHE A 91 20.15 4.63 -0.96
CA PHE A 91 18.72 4.43 -1.20
C PHE A 91 17.98 4.14 0.11
N ALA A 92 18.60 3.40 1.04
CA ALA A 92 18.04 3.18 2.37
C ALA A 92 17.80 4.50 3.11
N ASP A 93 18.78 5.43 3.08
CA ASP A 93 18.65 6.74 3.72
C ASP A 93 17.49 7.55 3.15
N ARG A 94 17.33 7.58 1.82
CA ARG A 94 16.17 8.25 1.16
C ARG A 94 14.84 7.61 1.55
N ALA A 95 14.79 6.28 1.65
CA ALA A 95 13.57 5.59 2.10
C ALA A 95 13.26 5.88 3.57
N TYR A 96 14.27 5.94 4.45
CA TYR A 96 14.09 6.37 5.84
C TYR A 96 13.61 7.81 5.95
N GLU A 97 14.08 8.73 5.08
CA GLU A 97 13.55 10.10 5.01
C GLU A 97 12.04 10.13 4.71
N GLN A 98 11.56 9.25 3.82
CA GLN A 98 10.12 9.10 3.57
C GLN A 98 9.36 8.54 4.78
N VAL A 99 9.94 7.56 5.50
CA VAL A 99 9.33 7.08 6.74
C VAL A 99 9.23 8.22 7.77
N LEU A 100 10.31 8.99 7.95
CA LEU A 100 10.35 10.10 8.89
C LEU A 100 9.37 11.21 8.52
N SER A 101 9.15 11.50 7.23
CA SER A 101 8.17 12.50 6.80
C SER A 101 6.72 12.07 7.06
N LEU A 102 6.43 10.77 6.99
CA LEU A 102 5.09 10.21 7.16
C LEU A 102 4.71 10.01 8.62
N VAL A 103 5.63 9.50 9.45
CA VAL A 103 5.30 9.09 10.83
C VAL A 103 6.12 9.81 11.91
N GLY A 104 7.04 10.68 11.50
CA GLY A 104 7.98 11.34 12.40
C GLY A 104 9.05 10.40 12.95
N ARG A 105 9.84 10.95 13.86
CA ARG A 105 11.00 10.26 14.46
C ARG A 105 10.60 9.33 15.60
N ARG A 106 9.87 8.27 15.29
CA ARG A 106 9.40 7.27 16.26
C ARG A 106 10.55 6.35 16.72
N PRO A 107 10.57 5.88 17.97
CA PRO A 107 11.65 5.02 18.49
C PRO A 107 11.91 3.77 17.64
N GLN A 108 10.87 3.14 17.10
CA GLN A 108 10.99 1.96 16.22
C GLN A 108 11.71 2.29 14.91
N VAL A 109 11.44 3.46 14.32
CA VAL A 109 12.12 3.94 13.10
C VAL A 109 13.59 4.21 13.40
N VAL A 110 13.87 4.88 14.53
CA VAL A 110 15.23 5.20 14.96
C VAL A 110 16.04 3.93 15.25
N ASN A 111 15.41 2.88 15.81
CA ASN A 111 16.05 1.57 15.97
C ASN A 111 16.49 0.99 14.63
N ASN A 112 15.62 1.02 13.61
CA ASN A 112 15.95 0.50 12.27
C ASN A 112 17.07 1.31 11.61
N MET A 113 17.04 2.64 11.73
CA MET A 113 18.16 3.50 11.29
C MET A 113 19.46 3.19 12.04
N GLY A 114 19.38 2.89 13.33
CA GLY A 114 20.54 2.46 14.13
C GLY A 114 21.14 1.16 13.63
N TYR A 115 20.29 0.18 13.30
CA TYR A 115 20.72 -1.09 12.69
C TYR A 115 21.28 -0.89 11.27
N SER A 116 20.68 -0.04 10.45
CA SER A 116 21.20 0.37 9.14
C SER A 116 22.63 0.94 9.24
N HIS A 117 22.87 1.80 10.24
CA HIS A 117 24.21 2.35 10.50
C HIS A 117 25.21 1.29 10.97
N TYR A 118 24.75 0.27 11.69
CA TYR A 118 25.59 -0.88 12.04
C TYR A 118 26.00 -1.67 10.80
N LEU A 119 25.06 -1.97 9.88
CA LEU A 119 25.34 -2.72 8.66
C LEU A 119 26.39 -2.05 7.75
N ARG A 120 26.37 -0.72 7.67
CA ARG A 120 27.37 0.05 6.91
C ARG A 120 28.68 0.34 7.66
N GLY A 121 28.84 -0.21 8.87
CA GLY A 121 30.06 -0.08 9.66
C GLY A 121 30.20 1.22 10.46
N ASP A 122 29.22 2.12 10.42
CA ASP A 122 29.19 3.35 11.23
C ASP A 122 28.73 3.05 12.67
N ARG A 123 29.60 2.35 13.41
CA ARG A 123 29.33 1.90 14.78
C ARG A 123 29.04 3.05 15.74
N LYS A 124 29.66 4.22 15.52
CA LYS A 124 29.46 5.41 16.37
C LYS A 124 28.03 5.93 16.22
N LYS A 125 27.55 6.12 14.98
CA LYS A 125 26.19 6.58 14.73
C LYS A 125 25.15 5.53 15.08
N ALA A 126 25.44 4.25 14.80
CA ALA A 126 24.59 3.12 15.21
C ALA A 126 24.34 3.14 16.73
N LYS A 127 25.40 3.23 17.54
CA LYS A 127 25.28 3.30 19.00
C LYS A 127 24.41 4.46 19.46
N LYS A 128 24.63 5.66 18.89
CA LYS A 128 23.85 6.86 19.24
C LYS A 128 22.36 6.65 18.97
N LEU A 129 22.01 6.19 17.77
CA LEU A 129 20.62 5.99 17.36
C LEU A 129 19.94 4.87 18.15
N LEU A 130 20.63 3.75 18.39
CA LEU A 130 20.06 2.66 19.17
C LEU A 130 19.81 3.05 20.63
N LEU A 131 20.70 3.85 21.25
CA LEU A 131 20.45 4.38 22.59
C LEU A 131 19.26 5.35 22.60
N GLU A 132 19.17 6.25 21.61
CA GLU A 132 18.02 7.16 21.43
C GLU A 132 16.71 6.37 21.30
N ALA A 133 16.68 5.34 20.46
CA ALA A 133 15.51 4.47 20.29
C ALA A 133 15.14 3.77 21.60
N ARG A 134 16.13 3.21 22.30
CA ARG A 134 15.91 2.47 23.54
C ARG A 134 15.24 3.31 24.63
N ASP A 135 15.56 4.60 24.71
CA ASP A 135 14.99 5.51 25.71
C ASP A 135 13.48 5.72 25.50
N GLY A 136 12.99 5.57 24.26
CA GLY A 136 11.57 5.70 23.92
C GLY A 136 10.78 4.39 23.74
N LEU A 137 11.42 3.23 23.91
CA LEU A 137 10.78 1.93 23.69
C LEU A 137 10.31 1.28 24.99
N GLU A 138 9.05 0.83 25.00
CA GLU A 138 8.50 -0.03 26.06
C GLU A 138 9.19 -1.40 26.04
N ASP A 139 9.08 -2.13 24.93
CA ASP A 139 9.83 -3.37 24.68
C ASP A 139 11.22 -3.07 24.09
N LYS A 140 12.26 -3.43 24.85
CA LYS A 140 13.66 -3.17 24.49
C LYS A 140 14.36 -4.38 23.87
N THR A 141 13.67 -5.50 23.70
CA THR A 141 14.27 -6.78 23.25
C THR A 141 15.07 -6.63 21.96
N ILE A 142 14.47 -6.00 20.95
CA ILE A 142 15.10 -5.84 19.63
C ILE A 142 16.26 -4.82 19.67
N VAL A 143 16.07 -3.68 20.33
CA VAL A 143 17.11 -2.65 20.39
C VAL A 143 18.32 -3.09 21.22
N ASP A 144 18.10 -3.87 22.29
CA ASP A 144 19.18 -4.42 23.10
C ASP A 144 19.94 -5.53 22.34
N ALA A 145 19.25 -6.34 21.52
CA ALA A 145 19.89 -7.27 20.60
C ALA A 145 20.79 -6.53 19.60
N ASN A 146 20.28 -5.44 19.01
CA ASN A 146 21.06 -4.59 18.09
C ASN A 146 22.27 -3.95 18.78
N LEU A 147 22.12 -3.45 20.01
CA LEU A 147 23.24 -2.92 20.81
C LEU A 147 24.29 -3.98 21.14
N ALA A 148 23.88 -5.23 21.34
CA ALA A 148 24.80 -6.34 21.60
C ALA A 148 25.71 -6.64 20.39
N LEU A 149 25.22 -6.44 19.16
CA LEU A 149 26.05 -6.61 17.94
C LEU A 149 27.26 -5.67 17.92
N LEU A 150 27.15 -4.47 18.51
CA LEU A 150 28.25 -3.51 18.55
C LEU A 150 29.39 -3.93 19.48
N LYS A 151 29.17 -4.88 20.38
CA LYS A 151 30.18 -5.36 21.35
C LYS A 151 31.01 -6.54 20.82
N LYS A 152 30.57 -7.18 19.73
CA LYS A 152 31.15 -8.42 19.19
C LYS A 152 32.26 -8.19 18.15
N ALA A 153 32.90 -7.02 18.13
CA ALA A 153 33.86 -6.62 17.10
C ALA A 153 35.16 -6.09 17.69
#